data_AF-A0A533SQQ3-F1
#
_entry.id   AF-A0A533SQQ3-F1
#
_cell.length_a   1.000
_cell.length_b   1.000
_cell.length_c   1.000
_cell.angle_alpha   90.00
_cell.angle_beta   90.00
_cell.angle_gamma   90.00
#
_symmetry.space_group_name_H-M   'P 1'
#
loop_
_entity.id
_entity.type
_entity.pdbx_description
1 polymer ?
#
loop_
_entity_poly.entity_id
_entity_poly.type
_entity_poly.pdbx_seq_one_letter_code
_entity_poly.pdbx_strand_id
1 'polypeptide(L)'
;ERTGQHPLVIAGGHACYNPEPMADFIDAFVIGEGEEVFGDLVNAYQAWKRSGQARAELLVTLSGIPGVYVPALYRPHYQPEGTLERMECLHLSAPAKITKRMLAMLPPAPTRFLVPNIEVVHNRISVEIMRGCTRGCRFCHAGMITRPVRERSIEEIVDTLQTALDSTGFEEIALLSLSSSDYSHITDLVDAVTTRFAGRNLTISLPSLRIDSFSVDLMEKLKGSRQGGFTLAPEAATERMRNIINKPIPTQQLLDTARAIYSRGWLTLKLYFMIGHPDETLEDVQAIADLCKAVLAEGRKAIGGRAQLHAGVSTFVPKAHTPFQWVPADSTEQIEAKQALLRRELRGPNLKLNWSDPRDTMLEAYLSRGDRRLGAVILGAWQRGAKFDAWQDQVKHDAWQEAFAAAGLSPDFYVHRTRFVDEVFPWDHIDTAVKKTYLLEEYRNSQQGILRGDCRKQCYACGILPTFAGVRRLHQGDYWKCPEVTRRTAPALAD
;
A
#
# COMPACT_ATOMS: atom_id res chain seq x y z
N GLU A 1 33.76 4.39 0.61
CA GLU A 1 33.39 4.28 -0.82
C GLU A 1 33.26 2.82 -1.23
N ARG A 2 32.36 2.51 -2.17
CA ARG A 2 32.19 1.15 -2.71
C ARG A 2 32.96 1.02 -4.03
N THR A 3 33.72 -0.06 -4.17
CA THR A 3 34.50 -0.39 -5.38
C THR A 3 33.78 -1.42 -6.27
N GLY A 4 34.34 -1.72 -7.45
CA GLY A 4 33.85 -2.79 -8.34
C GLY A 4 33.86 -4.21 -7.75
N GLN A 5 34.54 -4.41 -6.61
CA GLN A 5 34.60 -5.69 -5.89
C GLN A 5 33.44 -5.88 -4.89
N HIS A 6 32.73 -4.80 -4.55
CA HIS A 6 31.59 -4.88 -3.64
C HIS A 6 30.36 -5.43 -4.37
N PRO A 7 29.46 -6.17 -3.67
CA PRO A 7 28.25 -6.70 -4.28
C PRO A 7 27.37 -5.59 -4.85
N LEU A 8 26.57 -5.89 -5.85
CA LEU A 8 25.52 -5.00 -6.34
C LEU A 8 24.39 -4.94 -5.30
N VAL A 9 23.88 -3.75 -5.01
CA VAL A 9 22.75 -3.56 -4.09
C VAL A 9 21.55 -3.12 -4.91
N ILE A 10 20.55 -3.99 -4.98
CA ILE A 10 19.31 -3.77 -5.72
C ILE A 10 18.17 -3.72 -4.70
N ALA A 11 17.28 -2.74 -4.84
CA ALA A 11 16.06 -2.63 -4.05
C ALA A 11 14.81 -2.77 -4.92
N GLY A 12 13.70 -3.19 -4.33
CA GLY A 12 12.41 -3.30 -5.01
C GLY A 12 11.25 -3.20 -4.03
N GLY A 13 10.04 -3.37 -4.54
CA GLY A 13 8.81 -3.28 -3.74
C GLY A 13 8.24 -1.87 -3.64
N HIS A 14 7.12 -1.74 -2.92
CA HIS A 14 6.30 -0.52 -2.95
C HIS A 14 7.03 0.75 -2.48
N ALA A 15 8.00 0.66 -1.57
CA ALA A 15 8.75 1.82 -1.10
C ALA A 15 9.62 2.46 -2.20
N CYS A 16 9.99 1.72 -3.24
CA CYS A 16 10.88 2.19 -4.30
C CYS A 16 10.21 3.14 -5.30
N TYR A 17 8.90 3.40 -5.17
CA TYR A 17 8.21 4.38 -6.00
C TYR A 17 8.58 5.83 -5.64
N ASN A 18 9.20 6.08 -4.48
CA ASN A 18 10.04 7.27 -4.29
C ASN A 18 11.47 6.81 -3.94
N PRO A 19 12.34 6.57 -4.93
CA PRO A 19 13.66 5.99 -4.69
C PRO A 19 14.69 7.01 -4.19
N GLU A 20 14.46 8.30 -4.42
CA GLU A 20 15.45 9.36 -4.24
C GLU A 20 16.07 9.45 -2.84
N PRO A 21 15.34 9.29 -1.73
CA PRO A 21 15.94 9.31 -0.39
C PRO A 21 17.04 8.26 -0.18
N MET A 22 16.94 7.11 -0.87
CA MET A 22 17.86 5.98 -0.72
C MET A 22 18.87 5.87 -1.86
N ALA A 23 18.85 6.80 -2.81
CA ALA A 23 19.54 6.66 -4.08
C ALA A 23 21.07 6.66 -3.99
N ASP A 24 21.65 7.21 -2.91
CA ASP A 24 23.09 7.17 -2.67
C ASP A 24 23.59 5.79 -2.21
N PHE A 25 22.69 4.91 -1.77
CA PHE A 25 23.02 3.61 -1.18
C PHE A 25 22.73 2.42 -2.11
N ILE A 26 21.88 2.63 -3.13
CA ILE A 26 21.33 1.59 -3.99
C ILE A 26 21.82 1.76 -5.42
N ASP A 27 22.30 0.68 -6.02
CA ASP A 27 22.82 0.72 -7.40
C ASP A 27 21.70 0.71 -8.45
N ALA A 28 20.64 -0.05 -8.18
CA ALA A 28 19.47 -0.11 -9.04
C ALA A 28 18.19 -0.35 -8.23
N PHE A 29 17.12 0.31 -8.60
CA PHE A 29 15.78 0.10 -8.08
C PHE A 29 14.93 -0.61 -9.12
N VAL A 30 14.22 -1.65 -8.70
CA VAL A 30 13.17 -2.29 -9.49
C VAL A 30 11.84 -1.62 -9.16
N ILE A 31 11.27 -0.96 -10.16
CA ILE A 31 9.97 -0.31 -10.10
C ILE A 31 8.92 -1.28 -10.64
N GLY A 32 8.00 -1.69 -9.77
CA GLY A 32 6.93 -2.62 -10.12
C GLY A 32 7.21 -4.05 -9.68
N GLU A 33 6.88 -5.00 -10.54
CA GLU A 33 6.87 -6.43 -10.24
C GLU A 33 8.20 -7.08 -10.55
N GLY A 34 8.66 -7.94 -9.63
CA GLY A 34 10.02 -8.47 -9.58
C GLY A 34 10.23 -9.75 -10.37
N GLU A 35 9.16 -10.45 -10.73
CA GLU A 35 9.20 -11.84 -11.16
C GLU A 35 9.97 -12.04 -12.48
N GLU A 36 9.74 -11.23 -13.51
CA GLU A 36 10.50 -11.33 -14.76
C GLU A 36 11.82 -10.55 -14.72
N VAL A 37 11.81 -9.34 -14.13
CA VAL A 37 12.99 -8.47 -14.11
C VAL A 37 14.17 -9.10 -13.37
N PHE A 38 13.90 -9.95 -12.37
CA PHE A 38 14.97 -10.67 -11.68
C PHE A 38 15.81 -11.53 -12.63
N GLY A 39 15.16 -12.22 -13.58
CA GLY A 39 15.86 -13.01 -14.60
C GLY A 39 16.74 -12.14 -15.50
N ASP A 40 16.20 -10.99 -15.96
CA ASP A 40 16.94 -10.03 -16.79
C ASP A 40 18.17 -9.47 -16.06
N LEU A 41 18.02 -9.12 -14.78
CA LEU A 41 19.10 -8.63 -13.93
C LEU A 41 20.21 -9.68 -13.76
N VAL A 42 19.84 -10.94 -13.50
CA VAL A 42 20.81 -12.04 -13.36
C VAL A 42 21.55 -12.26 -14.68
N ASN A 43 20.84 -12.28 -15.81
CA ASN A 43 21.45 -12.45 -17.13
C ASN A 43 22.43 -11.32 -17.45
N ALA A 44 22.04 -10.07 -17.22
CA ALA A 44 22.91 -8.90 -17.41
C ALA A 44 24.15 -8.97 -16.52
N TYR A 45 23.99 -9.33 -15.24
CA TYR A 45 25.09 -9.46 -14.30
C TYR A 45 26.07 -10.57 -14.71
N GLN A 46 25.57 -11.75 -15.11
CA GLN A 46 26.42 -12.85 -15.57
C GLN A 46 27.17 -12.51 -16.86
N ALA A 47 26.51 -11.85 -17.81
CA ALA A 47 27.15 -11.38 -19.04
C ALA A 47 28.27 -10.37 -18.73
N TRP A 48 28.01 -9.39 -17.87
CA TRP A 48 29.02 -8.45 -17.40
C TRP A 48 30.21 -9.13 -16.73
N LYS A 49 29.96 -10.08 -15.82
CA LYS A 49 31.03 -10.85 -15.16
C LYS A 49 31.93 -11.60 -16.15
N ARG A 50 31.38 -12.15 -17.24
CA ARG A 50 32.15 -12.80 -18.30
C ARG A 50 32.94 -11.81 -19.15
N SER A 51 32.45 -10.59 -19.32
CA SER A 51 33.07 -9.56 -20.16
C SER A 51 34.31 -8.91 -19.54
N GLY A 52 34.42 -8.90 -18.20
CA GLY A 52 35.49 -8.18 -17.49
C GLY A 52 35.39 -6.65 -17.55
N GLN A 53 34.29 -6.09 -18.05
CA GLN A 53 34.08 -4.65 -18.15
C GLN A 53 33.99 -3.96 -16.79
N ALA A 54 34.17 -2.64 -16.78
CA ALA A 54 33.97 -1.82 -15.59
C ALA A 54 32.51 -1.88 -15.09
N ARG A 55 32.29 -1.67 -13.79
CA ARG A 55 30.95 -1.65 -13.19
C ARG A 55 30.03 -0.57 -13.79
N ALA A 56 30.60 0.54 -14.26
CA ALA A 56 29.83 1.59 -14.93
C ALA A 56 29.06 1.05 -16.16
N GLU A 57 29.67 0.16 -16.94
CA GLU A 57 29.03 -0.49 -18.10
C GLU A 57 27.85 -1.39 -17.68
N LEU A 58 28.00 -2.09 -16.55
CA LEU A 58 26.87 -2.84 -15.98
C LEU A 58 25.72 -1.90 -15.63
N LEU A 59 25.98 -0.79 -14.94
CA LEU A 59 24.93 0.17 -14.55
C LEU A 59 24.19 0.75 -15.76
N VAL A 60 24.91 1.06 -16.85
CA VAL A 60 24.29 1.47 -18.12
C VAL A 60 23.44 0.35 -18.71
N THR A 61 23.96 -0.89 -18.73
CA THR A 61 23.22 -2.06 -19.23
C THR A 61 21.94 -2.30 -18.43
N LEU A 62 22.01 -2.22 -17.11
CA LEU A 62 20.87 -2.39 -16.22
C LEU A 62 19.80 -1.31 -16.45
N SER A 63 20.21 -0.07 -16.76
CA SER A 63 19.26 1.02 -17.04
C SER A 63 18.43 0.81 -18.31
N GLY A 64 18.88 -0.06 -19.22
CA GLY A 64 18.11 -0.46 -20.41
C GLY A 64 17.04 -1.51 -20.13
N ILE A 65 17.02 -2.12 -18.93
CA ILE A 65 16.02 -3.12 -18.55
C ILE A 65 14.72 -2.39 -18.14
N PRO A 66 13.56 -2.71 -18.74
CA PRO A 66 12.30 -2.07 -18.38
C PRO A 66 11.97 -2.19 -16.89
N GLY A 67 11.62 -1.05 -16.29
CA GLY A 67 11.30 -0.93 -14.86
C GLY A 67 12.53 -0.81 -13.95
N VAL A 68 13.75 -0.72 -14.48
CA VAL A 68 14.96 -0.53 -13.68
C VAL A 68 15.39 0.93 -13.68
N TYR A 69 15.46 1.51 -12.49
CA TYR A 69 16.00 2.85 -12.26
C TYR A 69 17.42 2.74 -11.68
N VAL A 70 18.40 3.39 -12.32
CA VAL A 70 19.82 3.38 -11.91
C VAL A 70 20.22 4.79 -11.48
N PRO A 71 20.26 5.11 -10.17
CA PRO A 71 20.33 6.49 -9.72
C PRO A 71 21.62 7.23 -10.07
N ALA A 72 22.71 6.51 -10.29
CA ALA A 72 24.01 7.08 -10.69
C ALA A 72 23.98 7.71 -12.09
N LEU A 73 22.96 7.41 -12.90
CA LEU A 73 22.77 7.96 -14.24
C LEU A 73 21.87 9.20 -14.25
N TYR A 74 21.52 9.74 -13.08
CA TYR A 74 20.65 10.91 -12.97
C TYR A 74 21.22 11.92 -11.98
N ARG A 75 21.03 13.21 -12.27
CA ARG A 75 21.43 14.32 -11.39
C ARG A 75 20.25 15.24 -11.11
N PRO A 76 19.84 15.42 -9.84
CA PRO A 76 18.84 16.42 -9.49
C PRO A 76 19.42 17.83 -9.58
N HIS A 77 18.64 18.76 -10.11
CA HIS A 77 18.91 20.20 -10.08
C HIS A 77 17.84 20.89 -9.24
N TYR A 78 18.26 21.73 -8.30
CA TYR A 78 17.37 22.36 -7.32
C TYR A 78 17.28 23.86 -7.55
N GLN A 79 16.10 24.41 -7.25
CA GLN A 79 15.88 25.84 -7.18
C GLN A 79 16.53 26.42 -5.90
N PRO A 80 16.75 27.76 -5.81
CA PRO A 80 17.30 28.39 -4.61
C PRO A 80 16.52 28.08 -3.32
N GLU A 81 15.21 27.90 -3.42
CA GLU A 81 14.29 27.58 -2.33
C GLU A 81 14.33 26.09 -1.94
N GLY A 82 15.13 25.29 -2.66
CA GLY A 82 15.37 23.88 -2.40
C GLY A 82 14.36 22.91 -3.02
N THR A 83 13.35 23.39 -3.76
CA THR A 83 12.48 22.50 -4.55
C THR A 83 13.24 21.94 -5.75
N LEU A 84 12.82 20.76 -6.24
CA LEU A 84 13.44 20.17 -7.43
C LEU A 84 13.00 20.96 -8.66
N GLU A 85 13.96 21.40 -9.47
CA GLU A 85 13.71 22.03 -10.76
C GLU A 85 13.54 20.96 -11.85
N ARG A 86 14.48 20.02 -11.92
CA ARG A 86 14.48 18.94 -12.91
C ARG A 86 15.37 17.78 -12.47
N MET A 87 15.08 16.59 -13.03
CA MET A 87 15.97 15.44 -12.98
C MET A 87 16.71 15.33 -14.33
N GLU A 88 18.02 15.52 -14.33
CA GLU A 88 18.88 15.38 -15.51
C GLU A 88 19.20 13.91 -15.76
N CYS A 89 18.96 13.41 -16.97
CA CYS A 89 19.51 12.13 -17.40
C CYS A 89 20.95 12.34 -17.90
N LEU A 90 21.91 11.64 -17.30
CA LEU A 90 23.34 11.78 -17.58
C LEU A 90 23.83 10.87 -18.71
N HIS A 91 23.01 9.91 -19.14
CA HIS A 91 23.40 8.90 -20.13
C HIS A 91 22.28 8.63 -21.12
N LEU A 92 22.59 8.64 -22.43
CA LEU A 92 21.59 8.54 -23.50
C LEU A 92 20.78 7.23 -23.47
N SER A 93 21.39 6.13 -23.03
CA SER A 93 20.70 4.84 -22.90
C SER A 93 19.75 4.75 -21.71
N ALA A 94 19.83 5.68 -20.75
CA ALA A 94 18.97 5.67 -19.58
C ALA A 94 17.65 6.42 -19.88
N PRO A 95 16.48 5.84 -19.55
CA PRO A 95 15.19 6.43 -19.92
C PRO A 95 14.88 7.66 -19.06
N ALA A 96 14.41 8.75 -19.67
CA ALA A 96 14.00 9.95 -18.90
C ALA A 96 12.86 9.69 -17.91
N LYS A 97 12.03 8.66 -18.17
CA LYS A 97 10.99 8.17 -17.26
C LYS A 97 11.03 6.66 -17.16
N ILE A 98 10.96 6.15 -15.93
CA ILE A 98 11.01 4.72 -15.63
C ILE A 98 9.60 4.24 -15.38
N THR A 99 8.97 3.67 -16.41
CA THR A 99 7.65 3.05 -16.28
C THR A 99 7.77 1.73 -15.52
N LYS A 100 6.89 1.53 -14.53
CA LYS A 100 6.84 0.32 -13.72
C LYS A 100 6.71 -0.92 -14.60
N ARG A 101 7.34 -2.02 -14.18
CA ARG A 101 7.12 -3.33 -14.76
C ARG A 101 5.89 -4.00 -14.13
N MET A 102 5.11 -4.69 -14.95
CA MET A 102 4.02 -5.54 -14.48
C MET A 102 3.86 -6.76 -15.38
N LEU A 103 3.42 -7.86 -14.79
CA LEU A 103 3.02 -9.07 -15.50
C LEU A 103 1.59 -8.95 -16.01
N ALA A 104 1.30 -9.56 -17.15
CA ALA A 104 -0.07 -9.64 -17.62
C ALA A 104 -0.92 -10.55 -16.71
N MET A 105 -0.39 -11.73 -16.41
CA MET A 105 -1.03 -12.73 -15.56
C MET A 105 -0.14 -12.95 -14.35
N LEU A 106 -0.74 -13.24 -13.20
CA LEU A 106 0.05 -13.56 -12.02
C LEU A 106 0.79 -14.89 -12.25
N PRO A 107 2.03 -15.04 -11.74
CA PRO A 107 2.79 -16.26 -11.92
C PRO A 107 2.15 -17.39 -11.11
N PRO A 108 2.50 -18.67 -11.37
CA PRO A 108 2.11 -19.77 -10.49
C PRO A 108 2.43 -19.43 -9.03
N ALA A 109 1.45 -19.63 -8.14
CA ALA A 109 1.65 -19.35 -6.72
C ALA A 109 2.71 -20.30 -6.11
N PRO A 110 3.50 -19.84 -5.12
CA PRO A 110 4.49 -20.70 -4.47
C PRO A 110 3.82 -21.88 -3.77
N THR A 111 4.33 -23.09 -4.00
CA THR A 111 3.86 -24.34 -3.37
C THR A 111 4.85 -24.93 -2.37
N ARG A 112 6.11 -24.49 -2.40
CA ARG A 112 7.19 -25.01 -1.56
C ARG A 112 7.57 -23.99 -0.48
N PHE A 113 6.90 -24.08 0.66
CA PHE A 113 7.16 -23.20 1.80
C PHE A 113 8.26 -23.78 2.70
N LEU A 114 9.02 -22.89 3.34
CA LEU A 114 9.93 -23.28 4.40
C LEU A 114 9.12 -23.55 5.67
N VAL A 115 9.27 -24.74 6.26
CA VAL A 115 8.67 -25.09 7.55
C VAL A 115 9.64 -24.71 8.66
N PRO A 116 9.35 -23.68 9.46
CA PRO A 116 10.27 -23.21 10.49
C PRO A 116 10.32 -24.19 11.67
N ASN A 117 11.50 -24.34 12.27
CA ASN A 117 11.70 -25.09 13.53
C ASN A 117 11.56 -24.20 14.79
N ILE A 118 11.17 -22.94 14.60
CA ILE A 118 10.93 -21.94 15.63
C ILE A 118 9.53 -21.35 15.44
N GLU A 119 9.02 -20.71 16.48
CA GLU A 119 7.80 -19.91 16.35
C GLU A 119 8.04 -18.73 15.40
N VAL A 120 7.12 -18.53 14.46
CA VAL A 120 7.15 -17.43 13.48
C VAL A 120 5.83 -16.67 13.51
N VAL A 121 5.88 -15.38 13.18
CA VAL A 121 4.71 -14.47 13.19
C VAL A 121 3.61 -14.95 12.25
N HIS A 122 3.96 -15.61 11.14
CA HIS A 122 3.01 -16.12 10.16
C HIS A 122 3.24 -17.61 9.92
N ASN A 123 2.69 -18.44 10.81
CA ASN A 123 2.83 -19.89 10.77
C ASN A 123 1.74 -20.55 9.89
N ARG A 124 1.70 -20.19 8.59
CA ARG A 124 0.62 -20.56 7.67
C ARG A 124 1.03 -20.56 6.21
N ILE A 125 0.31 -21.31 5.37
CA ILE A 125 0.42 -21.20 3.92
C ILE A 125 -0.23 -19.89 3.47
N SER A 126 0.42 -19.14 2.59
CA SER A 126 -0.10 -17.88 2.08
C SER A 126 -0.17 -17.90 0.56
N VAL A 127 -1.37 -17.75 0.00
CA VAL A 127 -1.59 -17.73 -1.45
C VAL A 127 -2.21 -16.39 -1.83
N GLU A 128 -1.56 -15.65 -2.73
CA GLU A 128 -2.08 -14.40 -3.28
C GLU A 128 -3.23 -14.71 -4.26
N ILE A 129 -4.47 -14.41 -3.89
CA ILE A 129 -5.64 -14.72 -4.74
C ILE A 129 -5.88 -13.66 -5.82
N MET A 130 -5.44 -12.43 -5.55
CA MET A 130 -5.49 -11.31 -6.49
C MET A 130 -4.45 -10.25 -6.14
N ARG A 131 -4.02 -9.51 -7.16
CA ARG A 131 -3.10 -8.38 -7.02
C ARG A 131 -3.73 -7.11 -7.56
N GLY A 132 -3.63 -6.03 -6.82
CA GLY A 132 -4.25 -4.75 -7.15
C GLY A 132 -5.47 -4.42 -6.29
N CYS A 133 -5.97 -3.19 -6.40
CA CYS A 133 -7.25 -2.76 -5.83
C CYS A 133 -7.92 -1.71 -6.74
N THR A 134 -9.24 -1.82 -6.95
CA THR A 134 -10.01 -0.88 -7.80
C THR A 134 -10.77 0.19 -7.02
N ARG A 135 -10.73 0.15 -5.68
CA ARG A 135 -11.53 1.04 -4.81
C ARG A 135 -11.13 2.51 -4.88
N GLY A 136 -9.88 2.81 -5.25
CA GLY A 136 -9.44 4.18 -5.48
C GLY A 136 -9.50 5.09 -4.25
N CYS A 137 -9.20 4.56 -3.05
CA CYS A 137 -9.04 5.39 -1.85
C CYS A 137 -7.88 6.37 -2.06
N ARG A 138 -8.10 7.66 -1.80
CA ARG A 138 -7.19 8.76 -2.21
C ARG A 138 -5.87 8.84 -1.45
N PHE A 139 -5.81 8.24 -0.27
CA PHE A 139 -4.59 8.08 0.53
C PHE A 139 -3.81 6.80 0.19
N CYS A 140 -4.43 5.83 -0.47
CA CYS A 140 -3.90 4.48 -0.55
C CYS A 140 -2.87 4.35 -1.68
N HIS A 141 -1.59 4.32 -1.31
CA HIS A 141 -0.47 4.14 -2.24
C HIS A 141 -0.61 2.85 -3.06
N ALA A 142 -0.85 1.72 -2.39
CA ALA A 142 -1.04 0.43 -3.05
C ALA A 142 -2.19 0.48 -4.06
N GLY A 143 -3.31 1.13 -3.74
CA GLY A 143 -4.48 1.27 -4.62
C GLY A 143 -4.23 2.05 -5.93
N MET A 144 -3.11 2.77 -6.03
CA MET A 144 -2.69 3.46 -7.24
C MET A 144 -1.58 2.70 -7.96
N ILE A 145 -0.48 2.37 -7.27
CA ILE A 145 0.72 1.80 -7.91
C ILE A 145 0.53 0.34 -8.37
N THR A 146 -0.39 -0.42 -7.78
CA THR A 146 -0.59 -1.85 -8.10
C THR A 146 -1.66 -2.11 -9.17
N ARG A 147 -2.27 -1.07 -9.74
CA ARG A 147 -3.23 -1.22 -10.84
C ARG A 147 -2.54 -1.80 -12.08
N PRO A 148 -3.21 -2.65 -12.89
CA PRO A 148 -4.60 -3.11 -12.78
C PRO A 148 -4.81 -4.26 -11.79
N VAL A 149 -6.07 -4.51 -11.42
CA VAL A 149 -6.44 -5.73 -10.67
C VAL A 149 -6.34 -6.94 -11.58
N ARG A 150 -5.63 -7.97 -11.08
CA ARG A 150 -5.51 -9.30 -11.68
C ARG A 150 -5.89 -10.36 -10.65
N GLU A 151 -6.68 -11.34 -11.07
CA GLU A 151 -7.20 -12.41 -10.20
C GLU A 151 -6.69 -13.78 -10.68
N ARG A 152 -6.44 -14.71 -9.75
CA ARG A 152 -6.21 -16.14 -10.04
C ARG A 152 -7.52 -16.90 -10.17
N SER A 153 -7.51 -18.04 -10.84
CA SER A 153 -8.68 -18.93 -10.86
C SER A 153 -8.80 -19.69 -9.53
N ILE A 154 -10.02 -20.15 -9.21
CA ILE A 154 -10.26 -20.99 -8.03
C ILE A 154 -9.45 -22.28 -8.12
N GLU A 155 -9.41 -22.91 -9.30
CA GLU A 155 -8.67 -24.14 -9.56
C GLU A 155 -7.18 -23.99 -9.25
N GLU A 156 -6.53 -22.94 -9.78
CA GLU A 156 -5.11 -22.66 -9.50
C GLU A 156 -4.86 -22.50 -7.99
N ILE A 157 -5.74 -21.78 -7.28
CA ILE A 157 -5.60 -21.56 -5.85
C ILE A 157 -5.75 -22.87 -5.08
N VAL A 158 -6.77 -23.68 -5.38
CA VAL A 158 -7.04 -24.94 -4.69
C VAL A 158 -5.92 -25.97 -4.92
N ASP A 159 -5.41 -26.09 -6.15
CA ASP A 159 -4.31 -27.00 -6.48
C ASP A 159 -2.99 -26.57 -5.82
N THR A 160 -2.74 -25.26 -5.78
CA THR A 160 -1.60 -24.69 -5.03
C THR A 160 -1.70 -25.07 -3.56
N LEU A 161 -2.86 -24.86 -2.94
CA LEU A 161 -3.10 -25.18 -1.54
C LEU A 161 -2.90 -26.67 -1.26
N GLN A 162 -3.41 -27.56 -2.13
CA GLN A 162 -3.23 -29.01 -1.97
C GLN A 162 -1.75 -29.37 -1.94
N THR A 163 -0.99 -28.90 -2.93
CA THR A 163 0.44 -29.18 -3.06
C THR A 163 1.23 -28.64 -1.86
N ALA A 164 0.89 -27.44 -1.41
CA ALA A 164 1.53 -26.80 -0.26
C ALA A 164 1.20 -27.52 1.05
N LEU A 165 -0.07 -27.89 1.28
CA LEU A 165 -0.51 -28.59 2.49
C LEU A 165 0.14 -29.97 2.61
N ASP A 166 0.16 -30.74 1.52
CA ASP A 166 0.73 -32.09 1.52
C ASP A 166 2.25 -32.08 1.78
N SER A 167 2.95 -31.00 1.42
CA SER A 167 4.40 -30.88 1.60
C SER A 167 4.83 -30.22 2.91
N THR A 168 3.93 -29.53 3.62
CA THR A 168 4.28 -28.72 4.80
C THR A 168 3.59 -29.14 6.09
N GLY A 169 2.39 -29.73 6.01
CA GLY A 169 1.59 -30.07 7.19
C GLY A 169 0.98 -28.86 7.92
N PHE A 170 0.97 -27.66 7.31
CA PHE A 170 0.32 -26.49 7.91
C PHE A 170 -1.18 -26.69 8.10
N GLU A 171 -1.73 -26.15 9.19
CA GLU A 171 -3.16 -26.23 9.52
C GLU A 171 -3.88 -24.89 9.30
N GLU A 172 -3.15 -23.82 8.99
CA GLU A 172 -3.70 -22.50 8.63
C GLU A 172 -3.33 -22.14 7.18
N ILE A 173 -4.30 -21.59 6.46
CA ILE A 173 -4.10 -20.98 5.15
C ILE A 173 -4.57 -19.53 5.17
N ALA A 174 -3.88 -18.66 4.43
CA ALA A 174 -4.25 -17.27 4.23
C ALA A 174 -4.45 -16.96 2.75
N LEU A 175 -5.65 -16.48 2.41
CA LEU A 175 -5.99 -16.02 1.06
C LEU A 175 -5.63 -14.53 0.95
N LEU A 176 -4.38 -14.25 0.56
CA LEU A 176 -3.78 -12.93 0.57
C LEU A 176 -4.29 -12.05 -0.58
N SER A 177 -4.63 -10.81 -0.27
CA SER A 177 -4.81 -9.74 -1.24
C SER A 177 -4.87 -8.38 -0.53
N LEU A 178 -5.00 -7.29 -1.28
CA LEU A 178 -5.28 -5.96 -0.70
C LEU A 178 -6.72 -5.83 -0.17
N SER A 179 -7.66 -6.66 -0.64
CA SER A 179 -9.05 -6.70 -0.17
C SER A 179 -9.69 -8.03 -0.59
N SER A 180 -9.63 -9.05 0.26
CA SER A 180 -10.01 -10.41 -0.17
C SER A 180 -11.51 -10.54 -0.48
N SER A 181 -12.35 -9.71 0.12
CA SER A 181 -13.78 -9.61 -0.21
C SER A 181 -14.05 -9.01 -1.59
N ASP A 182 -13.07 -8.37 -2.24
CA ASP A 182 -13.23 -7.81 -3.59
C ASP A 182 -12.89 -8.80 -4.71
N TYR A 183 -12.33 -9.97 -4.38
CA TYR A 183 -12.12 -11.06 -5.33
C TYR A 183 -13.47 -11.54 -5.87
N SER A 184 -13.58 -11.62 -7.20
CA SER A 184 -14.85 -11.78 -7.89
C SER A 184 -15.62 -13.05 -7.50
N HIS A 185 -14.92 -14.10 -7.08
CA HIS A 185 -15.49 -15.40 -6.71
C HIS A 185 -15.16 -15.82 -5.27
N ILE A 186 -15.11 -14.86 -4.33
CA ILE A 186 -14.62 -15.13 -2.95
C ILE A 186 -15.45 -16.18 -2.22
N THR A 187 -16.77 -16.14 -2.38
CA THR A 187 -17.69 -17.10 -1.80
C THR A 187 -17.43 -18.51 -2.34
N ASP A 188 -17.38 -18.64 -3.67
CA ASP A 188 -17.15 -19.92 -4.36
C ASP A 188 -15.77 -20.49 -4.02
N LEU A 189 -14.76 -19.62 -3.88
CA LEU A 189 -13.41 -20.01 -3.49
C LEU A 189 -13.37 -20.60 -2.07
N VAL A 190 -14.03 -19.95 -1.11
CA VAL A 190 -14.10 -20.46 0.27
C VAL A 190 -14.84 -21.78 0.33
N ASP A 191 -15.91 -21.96 -0.46
CA ASP A 191 -16.64 -23.23 -0.56
C ASP A 191 -15.79 -24.33 -1.18
N ALA A 192 -15.07 -24.03 -2.26
CA ALA A 192 -14.20 -24.97 -2.94
C ALA A 192 -13.08 -25.46 -2.01
N VAL A 193 -12.44 -24.54 -1.28
CA VAL A 193 -11.41 -24.89 -0.28
C VAL A 193 -12.02 -25.73 0.85
N THR A 194 -13.14 -25.28 1.44
CA THR A 194 -13.78 -26.00 2.56
C THR A 194 -14.19 -27.41 2.16
N THR A 195 -14.74 -27.57 0.97
CA THR A 195 -15.16 -28.88 0.42
C THR A 195 -13.95 -29.75 0.13
N ARG A 196 -12.93 -29.21 -0.55
CA ARG A 196 -11.75 -29.96 -0.98
C ARG A 196 -10.91 -30.49 0.18
N PHE A 197 -10.89 -29.77 1.29
CA PHE A 197 -10.10 -30.09 2.48
C PHE A 197 -10.97 -30.46 3.69
N ALA A 198 -12.21 -30.88 3.46
CA ALA A 198 -13.10 -31.36 4.52
C ALA A 198 -12.41 -32.48 5.34
N GLY A 199 -12.46 -32.36 6.67
CA GLY A 199 -11.82 -33.30 7.59
C GLY A 199 -10.35 -33.01 7.94
N ARG A 200 -9.68 -32.05 7.29
CA ARG A 200 -8.30 -31.64 7.62
C ARG A 200 -8.19 -30.56 8.72
N ASN A 201 -9.31 -30.17 9.36
CA ASN A 201 -9.36 -29.13 10.40
C ASN A 201 -8.63 -27.81 10.05
N LEU A 202 -8.69 -27.40 8.77
CA LEU A 202 -7.98 -26.20 8.31
C LEU A 202 -8.64 -24.91 8.78
N THR A 203 -7.80 -23.98 9.21
CA THR A 203 -8.18 -22.60 9.52
C THR A 203 -7.99 -21.72 8.29
N ILE A 204 -9.07 -21.14 7.78
CA ILE A 204 -9.02 -20.19 6.65
C ILE A 204 -8.98 -18.76 7.20
N SER A 205 -7.95 -18.02 6.81
CA SER A 205 -7.75 -16.61 7.15
C SER A 205 -7.93 -15.72 5.92
N LEU A 206 -8.82 -14.73 6.03
CA LEU A 206 -9.00 -13.67 5.03
C LEU A 206 -8.52 -12.34 5.61
N PRO A 207 -7.28 -11.89 5.31
CA PRO A 207 -6.84 -10.57 5.71
C PRO A 207 -7.63 -9.47 4.97
N SER A 208 -7.66 -8.27 5.56
CA SER A 208 -8.10 -7.03 4.90
C SER A 208 -9.54 -7.07 4.36
N LEU A 209 -10.50 -7.39 5.22
CA LEU A 209 -11.93 -7.42 4.87
C LEU A 209 -12.53 -6.01 4.83
N ARG A 210 -13.18 -5.66 3.71
CA ARG A 210 -13.83 -4.36 3.52
C ARG A 210 -15.34 -4.48 3.76
N ILE A 211 -15.91 -3.54 4.50
CA ILE A 211 -17.33 -3.56 4.92
C ILE A 211 -18.31 -3.64 3.74
N ASP A 212 -17.99 -3.01 2.62
CA ASP A 212 -18.91 -2.86 1.49
C ASP A 212 -19.02 -4.08 0.57
N SER A 213 -17.99 -4.92 0.50
CA SER A 213 -18.01 -6.19 -0.25
C SER A 213 -18.15 -7.43 0.64
N PHE A 214 -18.17 -7.26 1.96
CA PHE A 214 -18.27 -8.36 2.89
C PHE A 214 -19.72 -8.81 3.08
N SER A 215 -20.00 -10.10 2.85
CA SER A 215 -21.33 -10.68 2.94
C SER A 215 -21.53 -11.49 4.22
N VAL A 216 -22.79 -11.58 4.67
CA VAL A 216 -23.18 -12.47 5.79
C VAL A 216 -22.88 -13.93 5.47
N ASP A 217 -23.04 -14.34 4.22
CA ASP A 217 -22.73 -15.70 3.78
C ASP A 217 -21.24 -16.05 3.98
N LEU A 218 -20.35 -15.13 3.60
CA LEU A 218 -18.91 -15.29 3.81
C LEU A 218 -18.56 -15.40 5.31
N MET A 219 -19.28 -14.67 6.19
CA MET A 219 -19.11 -14.81 7.64
C MET A 219 -19.46 -16.19 8.17
N GLU A 220 -20.59 -16.74 7.71
CA GLU A 220 -21.05 -18.07 8.14
C GLU A 220 -20.08 -19.16 7.68
N LYS A 221 -19.49 -19.00 6.50
CA LYS A 221 -18.46 -19.93 5.98
C LYS A 221 -17.16 -19.89 6.78
N LEU A 222 -16.84 -18.76 7.40
CA LEU A 222 -15.65 -18.58 8.24
C LEU A 222 -15.86 -18.94 9.72
N LYS A 223 -17.04 -19.42 10.13
CA LYS A 223 -17.36 -19.69 11.55
C LYS A 223 -16.45 -20.70 12.25
N GLY A 224 -15.71 -21.52 11.50
CA GLY A 224 -14.79 -22.54 12.01
C GLY A 224 -13.40 -22.01 12.39
N SER A 225 -12.96 -20.87 11.85
CA SER A 225 -11.59 -20.34 12.01
C SER A 225 -11.44 -19.38 13.20
N ARG A 226 -12.07 -19.70 14.35
CA ARG A 226 -12.31 -18.77 15.49
C ARG A 226 -11.07 -18.37 16.32
N GLN A 227 -9.99 -17.96 15.69
CA GLN A 227 -8.86 -17.37 16.40
C GLN A 227 -8.86 -15.85 16.24
N GLY A 228 -9.42 -15.14 17.22
CA GLY A 228 -9.21 -13.71 17.41
C GLY A 228 -10.43 -12.78 17.23
N GLY A 229 -10.15 -11.48 17.18
CA GLY A 229 -11.14 -10.41 16.97
C GLY A 229 -11.29 -10.05 15.49
N PHE A 230 -12.49 -9.61 15.10
CA PHE A 230 -12.80 -9.24 13.72
C PHE A 230 -12.44 -7.79 13.44
N THR A 231 -11.73 -7.51 12.33
CA THR A 231 -11.22 -6.16 12.03
C THR A 231 -12.01 -5.50 10.92
N LEU A 232 -12.46 -4.26 11.14
CA LEU A 232 -13.07 -3.39 10.15
C LEU A 232 -12.25 -2.11 10.03
N ALA A 233 -12.08 -1.60 8.82
CA ALA A 233 -11.31 -0.38 8.57
C ALA A 233 -12.22 0.71 7.97
N PRO A 234 -12.93 1.50 8.79
CA PRO A 234 -13.66 2.68 8.31
C PRO A 234 -12.73 3.82 7.87
N GLU A 235 -11.51 3.91 8.42
CA GLU A 235 -10.50 4.98 8.24
C GLU A 235 -10.91 6.37 8.74
N ALA A 236 -12.20 6.70 8.63
CA ALA A 236 -12.78 7.96 9.08
C ALA A 236 -14.20 7.73 9.61
N ALA A 237 -14.64 8.59 10.53
CA ALA A 237 -15.91 8.39 11.26
C ALA A 237 -17.11 9.13 10.67
N THR A 238 -16.92 10.32 10.10
CA THR A 238 -17.99 11.05 9.43
C THR A 238 -18.09 10.62 7.97
N GLU A 239 -19.31 10.67 7.41
CA GLU A 239 -19.52 10.38 5.98
C GLU A 239 -18.79 11.41 5.10
N ARG A 240 -18.71 12.66 5.54
CA ARG A 240 -17.93 13.72 4.89
C ARG A 240 -16.46 13.30 4.72
N MET A 241 -15.80 12.90 5.80
CA MET A 241 -14.40 12.48 5.75
C MET A 241 -14.21 11.20 4.92
N ARG A 242 -15.16 10.25 5.03
CA ARG A 242 -15.16 9.06 4.17
C ARG A 242 -15.32 9.40 2.69
N ASN A 243 -16.06 10.45 2.34
CA ASN A 243 -16.18 10.91 0.95
C ASN A 243 -14.91 11.62 0.47
N ILE A 244 -14.28 12.44 1.33
CA ILE A 244 -12.99 13.09 1.04
C ILE A 244 -11.93 12.04 0.67
N ILE A 245 -11.83 10.95 1.43
CA ILE A 245 -10.83 9.90 1.17
C ILE A 245 -11.26 8.88 0.10
N ASN A 246 -12.45 9.05 -0.50
CA ASN A 246 -13.09 8.14 -1.45
C ASN A 246 -13.31 6.70 -0.90
N LYS A 247 -13.86 6.62 0.31
CA LYS A 247 -14.22 5.36 0.99
C LYS A 247 -15.68 5.45 1.51
N PRO A 248 -16.68 5.53 0.61
CA PRO A 248 -18.07 5.73 1.01
C PRO A 248 -18.61 4.49 1.72
N ILE A 249 -18.67 4.55 3.03
CA ILE A 249 -19.27 3.52 3.89
C ILE A 249 -20.34 4.24 4.72
N PRO A 250 -21.64 4.02 4.49
CA PRO A 250 -22.68 4.63 5.33
C PRO A 250 -22.50 4.23 6.79
N THR A 251 -22.71 5.16 7.71
CA THR A 251 -22.54 4.87 9.15
C THR A 251 -23.46 3.72 9.58
N GLN A 252 -24.71 3.72 9.08
CA GLN A 252 -25.67 2.67 9.38
C GLN A 252 -25.18 1.28 8.93
N GLN A 253 -24.57 1.18 7.73
CA GLN A 253 -24.02 -0.07 7.24
C GLN A 253 -22.94 -0.62 8.16
N LEU A 254 -22.03 0.23 8.66
CA LEU A 254 -21.01 -0.18 9.62
C LEU A 254 -21.62 -0.70 10.93
N LEU A 255 -22.66 -0.03 11.45
CA LEU A 255 -23.36 -0.47 12.67
C LEU A 255 -24.09 -1.80 12.48
N ASP A 256 -24.74 -1.99 11.33
CA ASP A 256 -25.43 -3.23 11.00
C ASP A 256 -24.44 -4.39 10.85
N THR A 257 -23.29 -4.16 10.19
CA THR A 257 -22.19 -5.13 10.10
C THR A 257 -21.63 -5.47 11.49
N ALA A 258 -21.40 -4.47 12.34
CA ALA A 258 -20.94 -4.70 13.71
C ALA A 258 -21.92 -5.56 14.52
N ARG A 259 -23.23 -5.24 14.47
CA ARG A 259 -24.29 -6.03 15.09
C ARG A 259 -24.26 -7.47 14.58
N ALA A 260 -24.19 -7.65 13.26
CA ALA A 260 -24.13 -8.97 12.62
C ALA A 260 -22.93 -9.80 13.11
N ILE A 261 -21.75 -9.19 13.28
CA ILE A 261 -20.56 -9.85 13.81
C ILE A 261 -20.75 -10.26 15.27
N TYR A 262 -21.16 -9.34 16.15
CA TYR A 262 -21.36 -9.68 17.56
C TYR A 262 -22.43 -10.76 17.77
N SER A 263 -23.57 -10.67 17.08
CA SER A 263 -24.65 -11.66 17.18
C SER A 263 -24.22 -13.09 16.79
N ARG A 264 -23.10 -13.24 16.09
CA ARG A 264 -22.53 -14.54 15.69
C ARG A 264 -21.44 -15.06 16.63
N GLY A 265 -21.20 -14.36 17.73
CA GLY A 265 -20.36 -14.85 18.83
C GLY A 265 -18.93 -14.30 18.86
N TRP A 266 -18.54 -13.42 17.93
CA TRP A 266 -17.28 -12.69 18.07
C TRP A 266 -17.36 -11.76 19.28
N LEU A 267 -16.41 -11.89 20.20
CA LEU A 267 -16.38 -11.06 21.42
C LEU A 267 -15.70 -9.72 21.20
N THR A 268 -14.78 -9.64 20.23
CA THR A 268 -13.94 -8.46 20.00
C THR A 268 -14.06 -7.98 18.56
N LEU A 269 -14.41 -6.71 18.39
CA LEU A 269 -14.23 -5.98 17.13
C LEU A 269 -12.99 -5.08 17.22
N LYS A 270 -12.27 -4.96 16.12
CA LYS A 270 -11.20 -3.97 15.94
C LYS A 270 -11.63 -2.98 14.87
N LEU A 271 -11.55 -1.68 15.15
CA LEU A 271 -11.79 -0.62 14.17
C LEU A 271 -10.49 0.12 13.89
N TYR A 272 -10.12 0.24 12.61
CA TYR A 272 -8.96 1.03 12.20
C TYR A 272 -9.40 2.38 11.63
N PHE A 273 -8.86 3.43 12.23
CA PHE A 273 -9.03 4.81 11.86
C PHE A 273 -7.68 5.43 11.56
N MET A 274 -7.72 6.54 10.83
CA MET A 274 -6.58 7.38 10.55
C MET A 274 -6.98 8.83 10.86
N ILE A 275 -6.13 9.54 11.61
CA ILE A 275 -6.26 10.98 11.87
C ILE A 275 -5.28 11.77 11.01
N GLY A 276 -5.51 13.07 10.86
CA GLY A 276 -4.67 13.95 10.04
C GLY A 276 -5.04 13.96 8.56
N HIS A 277 -6.22 13.44 8.20
CA HIS A 277 -6.71 13.54 6.82
C HIS A 277 -6.86 15.01 6.37
N PRO A 278 -6.81 15.27 5.04
CA PRO A 278 -7.07 16.60 4.51
C PRO A 278 -8.44 17.12 4.96
N ASP A 279 -8.51 18.38 5.36
CA ASP A 279 -9.73 19.05 5.86
C ASP A 279 -10.40 18.40 7.09
N GLU A 280 -9.65 17.60 7.87
CA GLU A 280 -10.14 17.00 9.12
C GLU A 280 -10.18 18.02 10.27
N THR A 281 -11.31 18.10 10.95
CA THR A 281 -11.50 18.95 12.14
C THR A 281 -11.46 18.14 13.44
N LEU A 282 -11.35 18.81 14.59
CA LEU A 282 -11.48 18.13 15.89
C LEU A 282 -12.88 17.52 16.10
N GLU A 283 -13.91 18.04 15.44
CA GLU A 283 -15.27 17.49 15.48
C GLU A 283 -15.32 16.14 14.75
N ASP A 284 -14.62 16.00 13.62
CA ASP A 284 -14.50 14.71 12.93
C ASP A 284 -13.71 13.70 13.78
N VAL A 285 -12.71 14.16 14.54
CA VAL A 285 -11.97 13.31 15.48
C VAL A 285 -12.84 12.90 16.66
N GLN A 286 -13.67 13.80 17.21
CA GLN A 286 -14.66 13.43 18.23
C GLN A 286 -15.63 12.37 17.69
N ALA A 287 -16.06 12.50 16.42
CA ALA A 287 -16.95 11.52 15.80
C ALA A 287 -16.35 10.11 15.73
N ILE A 288 -15.01 9.95 15.72
CA ILE A 288 -14.36 8.64 15.85
C ILE A 288 -14.73 8.00 17.20
N ALA A 289 -14.61 8.76 18.29
CA ALA A 289 -14.95 8.25 19.61
C ALA A 289 -16.44 7.92 19.73
N ASP A 290 -17.31 8.75 19.16
CA ASP A 290 -18.75 8.54 19.19
C ASP A 290 -19.15 7.30 18.38
N LEU A 291 -18.54 7.10 17.22
CA LEU A 291 -18.75 5.91 16.39
C LEU A 291 -18.28 4.64 17.10
N CYS A 292 -17.14 4.67 17.78
CA CYS A 292 -16.69 3.55 18.62
C CYS A 292 -17.70 3.23 19.72
N LYS A 293 -18.19 4.24 20.45
CA LYS A 293 -19.21 4.04 21.49
C LYS A 293 -20.51 3.45 20.91
N ALA A 294 -20.94 3.90 19.72
CA ALA A 294 -22.10 3.37 19.02
C ALA A 294 -21.92 1.90 18.61
N VAL A 295 -20.77 1.54 18.03
CA VAL A 295 -20.44 0.14 17.69
C VAL A 295 -20.43 -0.76 18.93
N LEU A 296 -19.84 -0.29 20.03
CA LEU A 296 -19.83 -1.06 21.29
C LEU A 296 -21.26 -1.20 21.86
N ALA A 297 -22.11 -0.19 21.72
CA ALA A 297 -23.52 -0.27 22.13
C ALA A 297 -24.27 -1.36 21.34
N GLU A 298 -24.02 -1.49 20.04
CA GLU A 298 -24.56 -2.60 19.23
C GLU A 298 -24.07 -3.97 19.73
N GLY A 299 -22.79 -4.08 20.09
CA GLY A 299 -22.26 -5.29 20.72
C GLY A 299 -22.90 -5.61 22.06
N ARG A 300 -23.14 -4.60 22.91
CA ARG A 300 -23.82 -4.79 24.20
C ARG A 300 -25.26 -5.25 24.03
N LYS A 301 -25.99 -4.74 23.04
CA LYS A 301 -27.34 -5.22 22.68
C LYS A 301 -27.31 -6.69 22.24
N ALA A 302 -26.26 -7.11 21.51
CA ALA A 302 -26.16 -8.45 20.95
C ALA A 302 -25.67 -9.51 21.94
N ILE A 303 -24.64 -9.22 22.75
CA ILE A 303 -23.94 -10.23 23.59
C ILE A 303 -23.67 -9.78 25.03
N GLY A 304 -24.24 -8.64 25.45
CA GLY A 304 -24.10 -8.09 26.80
C GLY A 304 -22.72 -7.49 27.08
N GLY A 305 -22.32 -7.46 28.35
CA GLY A 305 -21.03 -6.91 28.82
C GLY A 305 -19.78 -7.63 28.33
N ARG A 306 -19.93 -8.69 27.52
CA ARG A 306 -18.82 -9.42 26.90
C ARG A 306 -18.29 -8.75 25.63
N ALA A 307 -19.05 -7.83 25.04
CA ALA A 307 -18.61 -7.11 23.85
C ALA A 307 -17.40 -6.24 24.16
N GLN A 308 -16.35 -6.40 23.35
CA GLN A 308 -15.10 -5.64 23.40
C GLN A 308 -14.92 -4.90 22.08
N LEU A 309 -14.39 -3.67 22.15
CA LEU A 309 -14.04 -2.88 20.98
C LEU A 309 -12.64 -2.30 21.12
N HIS A 310 -11.79 -2.57 20.13
CA HIS A 310 -10.44 -2.03 20.06
C HIS A 310 -10.34 -1.04 18.89
N ALA A 311 -10.09 0.23 19.17
CA ALA A 311 -9.78 1.23 18.16
C ALA A 311 -8.26 1.29 17.93
N GLY A 312 -7.82 1.13 16.69
CA GLY A 312 -6.47 1.44 16.24
C GLY A 312 -6.49 2.75 15.46
N VAL A 313 -5.64 3.70 15.82
CA VAL A 313 -5.59 5.03 15.21
C VAL A 313 -4.18 5.28 14.68
N SER A 314 -4.01 5.24 13.37
CA SER A 314 -2.78 5.69 12.71
C SER A 314 -2.86 7.17 12.36
N THR A 315 -1.73 7.75 11.97
CA THR A 315 -1.70 9.11 11.42
C THR A 315 -1.53 9.05 9.90
N PHE A 316 -2.27 9.89 9.19
CA PHE A 316 -2.19 10.02 7.75
C PHE A 316 -0.82 10.56 7.35
N VAL A 317 -0.11 9.80 6.52
CA VAL A 317 1.12 10.22 5.87
C VAL A 317 0.88 10.31 4.36
N PRO A 318 0.93 11.51 3.76
CA PRO A 318 0.84 11.66 2.31
C PRO A 318 1.95 10.86 1.61
N LYS A 319 1.58 10.13 0.55
CA LYS A 319 2.52 9.28 -0.21
C LYS A 319 2.68 9.77 -1.64
N ALA A 320 3.88 9.58 -2.17
CA ALA A 320 4.15 9.72 -3.61
C ALA A 320 3.12 8.95 -4.44
N HIS A 321 2.80 9.45 -5.63
CA HIS A 321 1.87 8.81 -6.57
C HIS A 321 0.45 8.53 -6.02
N THR A 322 0.00 9.30 -5.03
CA THR A 322 -1.38 9.29 -4.57
C THR A 322 -2.09 10.60 -4.89
N PRO A 323 -3.43 10.62 -4.97
CA PRO A 323 -4.18 11.88 -5.04
C PRO A 323 -3.87 12.86 -3.90
N PHE A 324 -3.36 12.40 -2.75
CA PHE A 324 -2.98 13.27 -1.65
C PHE A 324 -1.49 13.63 -1.61
N GLN A 325 -0.71 13.36 -2.64
CA GLN A 325 0.72 13.72 -2.67
C GLN A 325 0.99 15.23 -2.50
N TRP A 326 0.00 16.09 -2.75
CA TRP A 326 0.08 17.56 -2.60
C TRP A 326 -0.24 18.08 -1.19
N VAL A 327 -0.85 17.26 -0.34
CA VAL A 327 -1.32 17.68 0.98
C VAL A 327 -0.15 17.67 1.98
N PRO A 328 -0.03 18.65 2.88
CA PRO A 328 0.90 18.57 4.01
C PRO A 328 0.48 17.44 4.97
N ALA A 329 1.42 16.91 5.74
CA ALA A 329 1.06 16.12 6.92
C ALA A 329 0.83 17.05 8.11
N ASP A 330 -0.03 16.65 9.04
CA ASP A 330 -0.21 17.37 10.31
C ASP A 330 1.10 17.49 11.10
N SER A 331 1.25 18.60 11.82
CA SER A 331 2.31 18.80 12.82
C SER A 331 2.18 17.86 14.01
N THR A 332 3.28 17.66 14.73
CA THR A 332 3.29 16.83 15.95
C THR A 332 2.25 17.32 16.96
N GLU A 333 2.13 18.64 17.14
CA GLU A 333 1.20 19.26 18.08
C GLU A 333 -0.26 19.00 17.69
N GLN A 334 -0.58 19.07 16.39
CA GLN A 334 -1.92 18.74 15.88
C GLN A 334 -2.25 17.26 16.11
N ILE A 335 -1.31 16.36 15.83
CA ILE A 335 -1.48 14.92 16.04
C ILE A 335 -1.70 14.64 17.53
N GLU A 336 -0.86 15.20 18.41
CA GLU A 336 -0.97 15.02 19.86
C GLU A 336 -2.30 15.55 20.40
N ALA A 337 -2.78 16.70 19.93
CA ALA A 337 -4.08 17.24 20.32
C ALA A 337 -5.23 16.29 19.95
N LYS A 338 -5.20 15.73 18.74
CA LYS A 338 -6.20 14.74 18.26
C LYS A 338 -6.11 13.43 19.04
N GLN A 339 -4.91 12.94 19.33
CA GLN A 339 -4.71 11.75 20.15
C GLN A 339 -5.15 11.97 21.60
N ALA A 340 -4.85 13.14 22.19
CA ALA A 340 -5.28 13.50 23.55
C ALA A 340 -6.80 13.52 23.68
N LEU A 341 -7.50 14.05 22.67
CA LEU A 341 -8.95 13.99 22.55
C LEU A 341 -9.44 12.53 22.59
N LEU A 342 -8.96 11.67 21.70
CA LEU A 342 -9.38 10.26 21.65
C LEU A 342 -9.05 9.49 22.94
N ARG A 343 -7.87 9.74 23.52
CA ARG A 343 -7.44 9.14 24.80
C ARG A 343 -8.32 9.54 25.98
N ARG A 344 -8.97 10.70 25.92
CA ARG A 344 -9.94 11.12 26.93
C ARG A 344 -11.30 10.46 26.69
N GLU A 345 -11.75 10.46 25.44
CA GLU A 345 -13.10 10.02 25.07
C GLU A 345 -13.29 8.50 25.04
N LEU A 346 -12.21 7.74 24.80
CA LEU A 346 -12.21 6.29 24.71
C LEU A 346 -11.72 5.61 25.99
N ARG A 347 -11.79 6.29 27.14
CA ARG A 347 -11.59 5.66 28.44
C ARG A 347 -12.87 4.95 28.85
N GLY A 348 -12.76 3.68 29.19
CA GLY A 348 -13.90 2.97 29.75
C GLY A 348 -13.78 1.45 29.69
N PRO A 349 -14.68 0.74 30.38
CA PRO A 349 -14.72 -0.70 30.30
C PRO A 349 -15.03 -1.11 28.85
N ASN A 350 -14.33 -2.15 28.42
CA ASN A 350 -14.48 -2.77 27.11
C ASN A 350 -14.08 -1.93 25.89
N LEU A 351 -13.42 -0.80 26.10
CA LEU A 351 -12.78 0.00 25.05
C LEU A 351 -11.27 -0.08 25.21
N LYS A 352 -10.58 -0.37 24.11
CA LYS A 352 -9.12 -0.27 24.02
C LYS A 352 -8.75 0.67 22.88
N LEU A 353 -7.83 1.59 23.13
CA LEU A 353 -7.29 2.47 22.11
C LEU A 353 -5.80 2.17 21.93
N ASN A 354 -5.37 1.96 20.70
CA ASN A 354 -3.97 1.90 20.28
C ASN A 354 -3.74 3.02 19.26
N TRP A 355 -2.60 3.69 19.32
CA TRP A 355 -2.26 4.75 18.37
C TRP A 355 -0.76 4.75 18.03
N SER A 356 -0.41 5.37 16.90
CA SER A 356 0.98 5.53 16.47
C SER A 356 1.67 6.68 17.22
N ASP A 357 2.97 6.54 17.50
CA ASP A 357 3.77 7.66 18.03
C ASP A 357 3.84 8.79 16.96
N PRO A 358 3.52 10.05 17.33
CA PRO A 358 3.65 11.19 16.42
C PRO A 358 5.06 11.32 15.81
N ARG A 359 6.12 10.98 16.56
CA ARG A 359 7.51 11.10 16.10
C ARG A 359 7.87 10.07 15.04
N ASP A 360 7.33 8.86 15.15
CA ASP A 360 7.45 7.82 14.12
C ASP A 360 6.75 8.26 12.82
N THR A 361 5.61 8.95 12.96
CA THR A 361 4.89 9.52 11.82
C THR A 361 5.74 10.53 11.07
N MET A 362 6.49 11.39 11.78
CA MET A 362 7.39 12.36 11.15
C MET A 362 8.49 11.66 10.37
N LEU A 363 9.14 10.64 10.96
CA LEU A 363 10.14 9.80 10.29
C LEU A 363 9.60 9.19 9.00
N GLU A 364 8.41 8.58 9.06
CA GLU A 364 7.76 8.03 7.88
C GLU A 364 7.47 9.12 6.83
N ALA A 365 7.02 10.30 7.25
CA ALA A 365 6.58 11.36 6.36
C ALA A 365 7.72 11.97 5.52
N TYR A 366 8.87 12.30 6.13
CA TYR A 366 9.99 12.83 5.35
C TYR A 366 10.68 11.74 4.53
N LEU A 367 10.79 10.49 5.01
CA LEU A 367 11.38 9.41 4.21
C LEU A 367 10.50 9.04 3.00
N SER A 368 9.16 9.13 3.13
CA SER A 368 8.25 8.78 2.04
C SER A 368 8.21 9.81 0.92
N ARG A 369 8.49 11.09 1.21
CA ARG A 369 8.39 12.21 0.24
C ARG A 369 9.69 13.02 0.11
N GLY A 370 10.79 12.48 0.61
CA GLY A 370 12.11 13.07 0.54
C GLY A 370 12.69 13.11 -0.86
N ASP A 371 13.76 13.87 -1.03
CA ASP A 371 14.58 13.93 -2.23
C ASP A 371 15.99 13.38 -1.99
N ARG A 372 16.85 13.43 -3.00
CA ARG A 372 18.24 12.93 -2.96
C ARG A 372 19.04 13.44 -1.77
N ARG A 373 18.78 14.65 -1.28
CA ARG A 373 19.54 15.26 -0.18
C ARG A 373 19.31 14.52 1.15
N LEU A 374 18.23 13.75 1.29
CA LEU A 374 18.03 12.90 2.47
C LEU A 374 19.06 11.79 2.60
N GLY A 375 19.80 11.42 1.55
CA GLY A 375 20.91 10.47 1.66
C GLY A 375 21.93 10.89 2.72
N ALA A 376 22.30 12.17 2.77
CA ALA A 376 23.19 12.71 3.78
C ALA A 376 22.61 12.61 5.20
N VAL A 377 21.30 12.85 5.36
CA VAL A 377 20.60 12.74 6.64
C VAL A 377 20.54 11.30 7.12
N ILE A 378 20.16 10.36 6.25
CA ILE A 378 20.08 8.93 6.57
C ILE A 378 21.45 8.40 6.99
N LEU A 379 22.51 8.73 6.24
CA LEU A 379 23.87 8.35 6.59
C LEU A 379 24.29 8.96 7.94
N GLY A 380 24.01 10.24 8.15
CA GLY A 380 24.33 10.96 9.37
C GLY A 380 23.61 10.41 10.60
N ALA A 381 22.34 10.03 10.47
CA ALA A 381 21.55 9.42 11.54
C ALA A 381 22.10 8.03 11.89
N TRP A 382 22.44 7.22 10.88
CA TRP A 382 23.05 5.91 11.09
C TRP A 382 24.41 6.00 11.81
N GLN A 383 25.27 6.95 11.43
CA GLN A 383 26.55 7.20 12.10
C GLN A 383 26.38 7.58 13.58
N ARG A 384 25.26 8.24 13.92
CA ARG A 384 24.86 8.57 15.29
C ARG A 384 24.11 7.43 16.01
N GLY A 385 23.98 6.29 15.36
CA GLY A 385 23.51 5.04 15.95
C GLY A 385 22.03 4.71 15.70
N ALA A 386 21.34 5.41 14.81
CA ALA A 386 20.01 5.02 14.33
C ALA A 386 20.12 3.73 13.47
N LYS A 387 19.44 2.65 13.85
CA LYS A 387 19.53 1.33 13.16
C LYS A 387 18.24 0.55 13.21
N PHE A 388 17.62 0.51 14.37
CA PHE A 388 16.46 -0.33 14.69
C PHE A 388 15.26 0.54 15.07
N ASP A 389 15.06 1.66 14.37
CA ASP A 389 14.02 2.66 14.70
C ASP A 389 12.57 2.14 14.54
N ALA A 390 12.37 0.93 14.02
CA ALA A 390 11.07 0.27 14.04
C ALA A 390 10.76 -0.42 15.39
N TRP A 391 11.78 -0.67 16.21
CA TRP A 391 11.65 -1.23 17.55
C TRP A 391 11.60 -0.10 18.57
N GLN A 392 10.48 0.01 19.28
CA GLN A 392 10.18 1.15 20.17
C GLN A 392 11.26 1.40 21.23
N ASP A 393 11.98 0.38 21.65
CA ASP A 393 13.08 0.44 22.64
C ASP A 393 14.44 0.84 22.05
N GLN A 394 14.55 0.93 20.73
CA GLN A 394 15.80 1.21 20.01
C GLN A 394 15.77 2.54 19.22
N VAL A 395 14.64 3.24 19.22
CA VAL A 395 14.45 4.47 18.43
C VAL A 395 15.35 5.61 18.92
N LYS A 396 16.03 6.29 17.99
CA LYS A 396 16.89 7.44 18.29
C LYS A 396 16.50 8.69 17.52
N HIS A 397 15.41 9.34 17.92
CA HIS A 397 14.92 10.56 17.26
C HIS A 397 15.96 11.69 17.22
N ASP A 398 16.75 11.87 18.29
CA ASP A 398 17.77 12.92 18.37
C ASP A 398 18.85 12.74 17.28
N ALA A 399 19.22 11.49 16.97
CA ALA A 399 20.18 11.17 15.91
C ALA A 399 19.71 11.68 14.53
N TRP A 400 18.40 11.63 14.28
CA TRP A 400 17.81 12.15 13.06
C TRP A 400 17.81 13.69 13.04
N GLN A 401 17.41 14.34 14.13
CA GLN A 401 17.39 15.80 14.22
C GLN A 401 18.80 16.40 14.06
N GLU A 402 19.80 15.81 14.72
CA GLU A 402 21.20 16.22 14.55
C GLU A 402 21.71 16.00 13.12
N ALA A 403 21.27 14.92 12.46
CA ALA A 403 21.65 14.64 11.08
C ALA A 403 21.02 15.64 10.10
N PHE A 404 19.77 16.05 10.31
CA PHE A 404 19.13 17.14 9.57
C PHE A 404 19.89 18.45 9.74
N ALA A 405 20.19 18.83 10.99
CA ALA A 405 20.96 20.03 11.30
C ALA A 405 22.35 20.02 10.62
N ALA A 406 23.07 18.90 10.70
CA ALA A 406 24.37 18.74 10.08
C ALA A 406 24.33 18.79 8.53
N ALA A 407 23.22 18.34 7.92
CA ALA A 407 23.01 18.43 6.48
C ALA A 407 22.51 19.81 6.03
N GLY A 408 22.20 20.73 6.96
CA GLY A 408 21.61 22.03 6.63
C GLY A 408 20.19 21.91 6.05
N LEU A 409 19.45 20.87 6.43
CA LEU A 409 18.10 20.59 5.95
C LEU A 409 17.09 20.68 7.10
N SER A 410 15.86 21.04 6.77
CA SER A 410 14.74 21.03 7.73
C SER A 410 13.81 19.84 7.45
N PRO A 411 13.41 19.05 8.47
CA PRO A 411 12.35 18.05 8.33
C PRO A 411 11.05 18.65 7.80
N ASP A 412 10.69 19.86 8.26
CA ASP A 412 9.43 20.53 7.92
C ASP A 412 9.29 20.82 6.43
N PHE A 413 10.41 21.05 5.74
CA PHE A 413 10.45 21.21 4.29
C PHE A 413 9.90 19.96 3.57
N TYR A 414 10.09 18.77 4.13
CA TYR A 414 9.63 17.52 3.53
C TYR A 414 8.21 17.13 3.98
N VAL A 415 7.79 17.58 5.17
CA VAL A 415 6.56 17.14 5.83
C VAL A 415 5.41 18.14 5.71
N HIS A 416 5.63 19.41 6.06
CA HIS A 416 4.55 20.37 6.32
C HIS A 416 4.35 21.41 5.22
N ARG A 417 5.29 21.54 4.28
CA ARG A 417 5.12 22.53 3.21
C ARG A 417 3.95 22.17 2.30
N THR A 418 3.25 23.20 1.84
CA THR A 418 2.32 23.08 0.72
C THR A 418 3.09 22.73 -0.55
N ARG A 419 2.58 21.79 -1.33
CA ARG A 419 3.14 21.38 -2.63
C ARG A 419 2.22 21.86 -3.74
N PHE A 420 2.76 22.62 -4.68
CA PHE A 420 1.99 23.14 -5.80
C PHE A 420 1.78 22.08 -6.87
N VAL A 421 0.73 22.24 -7.68
CA VAL A 421 0.31 21.22 -8.66
C VAL A 421 1.24 21.11 -9.86
N ASP A 422 1.95 22.19 -10.15
CA ASP A 422 2.96 22.38 -11.20
C ASP A 422 4.39 22.09 -10.73
N GLU A 423 4.60 21.81 -9.43
CA GLU A 423 5.90 21.42 -8.89
C GLU A 423 6.39 20.09 -9.49
N VAL A 424 7.69 20.03 -9.77
CA VAL A 424 8.39 18.79 -10.11
C VAL A 424 8.76 18.05 -8.83
N PHE A 425 8.24 16.83 -8.67
CA PHE A 425 8.52 16.03 -7.49
C PHE A 425 9.73 15.11 -7.68
N PRO A 426 10.43 14.75 -6.58
CA PRO A 426 11.56 13.81 -6.63
C PRO A 426 11.22 12.48 -7.31
N TRP A 427 9.97 12.04 -7.23
CA TRP A 427 9.47 10.80 -7.84
C TRP A 427 8.84 10.98 -9.23
N ASP A 428 8.82 12.18 -9.83
CA ASP A 428 8.15 12.40 -11.13
C ASP A 428 8.83 11.71 -12.32
N HIS A 429 10.09 11.28 -12.16
CA HIS A 429 10.81 10.45 -13.12
C HIS A 429 10.40 8.96 -13.05
N ILE A 430 9.63 8.57 -12.03
CA ILE A 430 9.05 7.23 -11.89
C ILE A 430 7.60 7.26 -12.41
N ASP A 431 7.26 6.35 -13.32
CA ASP A 431 5.94 6.27 -13.93
C ASP A 431 5.20 5.01 -13.46
N THR A 432 4.18 5.20 -12.62
CA THR A 432 3.30 4.12 -12.13
C THR A 432 2.29 3.66 -13.17
N ALA A 433 2.32 4.25 -14.38
CA ALA A 433 1.28 4.20 -15.41
C ALA A 433 -0.07 4.80 -14.98
N VAL A 434 -0.15 5.40 -13.78
CA VAL A 434 -1.25 6.26 -13.37
C VAL A 434 -0.84 7.71 -13.60
N LYS A 435 -1.57 8.41 -14.47
CA LYS A 435 -1.24 9.78 -14.89
C LYS A 435 -1.36 10.76 -13.71
N LYS A 436 -0.39 11.68 -13.60
CA LYS A 436 -0.44 12.79 -12.62
C LYS A 436 -1.72 13.63 -12.76
N THR A 437 -2.25 13.77 -13.98
CA THR A 437 -3.53 14.44 -14.25
C THR A 437 -4.74 13.72 -13.63
N TYR A 438 -4.77 12.38 -13.65
CA TYR A 438 -5.81 11.60 -12.96
C TYR A 438 -5.71 11.76 -11.44
N LEU A 439 -4.49 11.73 -10.90
CA LEU A 439 -4.28 11.98 -9.46
C LEU A 439 -4.75 13.38 -9.06
N LEU A 440 -4.51 14.39 -9.90
CA LEU A 440 -4.93 15.77 -9.67
C LEU A 440 -6.46 15.94 -9.74
N GLU A 441 -7.11 15.25 -10.67
CA GLU A 441 -8.58 15.20 -10.73
C GLU A 441 -9.16 14.60 -9.44
N GLU A 442 -8.57 13.51 -8.94
CA GLU A 442 -9.00 12.91 -7.67
C GLU A 442 -8.72 13.79 -6.46
N TYR A 443 -7.61 14.53 -6.46
CA TYR A 443 -7.34 15.54 -5.44
C TYR A 443 -8.45 16.60 -5.41
N ARG A 444 -8.80 17.16 -6.57
CA ARG A 444 -9.88 18.16 -6.67
C ARG A 444 -11.25 17.59 -6.28
N ASN A 445 -11.54 16.34 -6.68
CA ASN A 445 -12.77 15.66 -6.28
C ASN A 445 -12.86 15.50 -4.75
N SER A 446 -11.73 15.30 -4.06
CA SER A 446 -11.71 15.24 -2.59
C SER A 446 -12.16 16.54 -1.94
N GLN A 447 -11.70 17.68 -2.45
CA GLN A 447 -12.04 19.01 -1.94
C GLN A 447 -13.53 19.33 -2.14
N GLN A 448 -14.15 18.72 -3.15
CA GLN A 448 -15.57 18.89 -3.46
C GLN A 448 -16.46 17.76 -2.88
N GLY A 449 -15.88 16.77 -2.21
CA GLY A 449 -16.60 15.59 -1.72
C GLY A 449 -17.18 14.69 -2.82
N ILE A 450 -16.73 14.84 -4.07
CA ILE A 450 -17.19 14.04 -5.20
C ILE A 450 -16.62 12.62 -5.08
N LEU A 451 -17.48 11.61 -5.14
CA LEU A 451 -17.09 10.21 -5.08
C LEU A 451 -16.72 9.68 -6.47
N ARG A 452 -15.76 8.75 -6.50
CA ARG A 452 -15.48 7.92 -7.68
C ARG A 452 -15.78 6.46 -7.39
N GLY A 453 -16.61 5.87 -8.23
CA GLY A 453 -17.01 4.47 -8.14
C GLY A 453 -15.89 3.50 -8.49
N ASP A 454 -16.22 2.21 -8.38
CA ASP A 454 -15.32 1.11 -8.73
C ASP A 454 -15.02 1.08 -10.23
N CYS A 455 -13.73 1.17 -10.58
CA CYS A 455 -13.31 1.24 -11.97
C CYS A 455 -13.52 -0.07 -12.77
N ARG A 456 -13.94 -1.17 -12.13
CA ARG A 456 -14.39 -2.39 -12.82
C ARG A 456 -15.68 -2.17 -13.60
N LYS A 457 -16.55 -1.29 -13.11
CA LYS A 457 -17.85 -0.97 -13.72
C LYS A 457 -17.73 0.10 -14.81
N GLN A 458 -16.72 0.96 -14.71
CA GLN A 458 -16.51 2.09 -15.62
C GLN A 458 -15.03 2.48 -15.67
N CYS A 459 -14.50 2.69 -16.88
CA CYS A 459 -13.14 3.20 -17.05
C CYS A 459 -13.08 4.70 -16.73
N TYR A 460 -12.14 5.09 -15.88
CA TYR A 460 -11.88 6.50 -15.53
C TYR A 460 -10.55 7.02 -16.12
N ALA A 461 -10.06 6.39 -17.20
CA ALA A 461 -8.90 6.85 -17.97
C ALA A 461 -7.62 7.13 -17.13
N CYS A 462 -7.37 6.36 -16.07
CA CYS A 462 -6.24 6.59 -15.16
C CYS A 462 -4.84 6.48 -15.81
N GLY A 463 -4.72 5.84 -16.97
CA GLY A 463 -3.45 5.69 -17.72
C GLY A 463 -3.04 4.23 -17.97
N ILE A 464 -3.49 3.30 -17.14
CA ILE A 464 -3.11 1.88 -17.21
C ILE A 464 -3.39 1.27 -18.59
N LEU A 465 -4.60 1.47 -19.13
CA LEU A 465 -5.01 0.86 -20.39
C LEU A 465 -4.22 1.35 -21.61
N PRO A 466 -3.99 2.67 -21.82
CA PRO A 466 -3.13 3.10 -22.91
C PRO A 466 -1.67 2.68 -22.71
N THR A 467 -1.11 2.75 -21.49
CA THR A 467 0.30 2.37 -21.24
C THR A 467 0.57 0.89 -21.50
N PHE A 468 -0.35 0.01 -21.10
CA PHE A 468 -0.20 -1.44 -21.26
C PHE A 468 -1.09 -2.04 -22.35
N ALA A 469 -1.46 -1.24 -23.37
CA ALA A 469 -2.34 -1.69 -24.46
C ALA A 469 -1.75 -2.86 -25.27
N GLY A 470 -0.42 -2.91 -25.43
CA GLY A 470 0.27 -4.04 -26.06
C GLY A 470 0.12 -5.33 -25.24
N VAL A 471 0.48 -5.25 -23.96
CA VAL A 471 0.37 -6.36 -22.99
C VAL A 471 -1.06 -6.89 -22.97
N ARG A 472 -2.06 -6.02 -22.76
CA ARG A 472 -3.48 -6.44 -22.72
C ARG A 472 -3.96 -7.10 -24.02
N ARG A 473 -3.47 -6.67 -25.19
CA ARG A 473 -3.86 -7.27 -26.49
C ARG A 473 -3.32 -8.68 -26.70
N LEU A 474 -2.13 -8.97 -26.20
CA LEU A 474 -1.51 -10.30 -26.23
C LEU A 474 -2.12 -11.24 -25.18
N HIS A 475 -2.74 -10.66 -24.16
CA HIS A 475 -3.23 -11.31 -22.96
C HIS A 475 -4.73 -11.03 -22.79
N GLN A 476 -5.52 -11.54 -23.74
CA GLN A 476 -6.99 -11.40 -23.74
C GLN A 476 -7.62 -12.31 -22.68
N GLY A 477 -8.75 -11.89 -22.11
CA GLY A 477 -9.51 -12.66 -21.11
C GLY A 477 -9.87 -11.85 -19.84
N ASP A 478 -10.60 -12.50 -18.94
CA ASP A 478 -11.28 -11.86 -17.80
C ASP A 478 -10.43 -11.76 -16.52
N TYR A 479 -9.14 -12.09 -16.58
CA TYR A 479 -8.24 -11.96 -15.43
C TYR A 479 -7.84 -10.51 -15.19
N TRP A 480 -7.87 -9.62 -16.19
CA TRP A 480 -7.75 -8.17 -15.98
C TRP A 480 -9.13 -7.60 -15.67
N LYS A 481 -9.29 -7.02 -14.48
CA LYS A 481 -10.59 -6.44 -14.10
C LYS A 481 -10.81 -5.00 -14.59
N CYS A 482 -9.90 -4.48 -15.42
CA CYS A 482 -10.16 -3.23 -16.12
C CYS A 482 -11.22 -3.46 -17.20
N PRO A 483 -12.26 -2.62 -17.31
CA PRO A 483 -13.29 -2.77 -18.33
C PRO A 483 -12.67 -2.71 -19.73
N GLU A 484 -13.29 -3.39 -20.69
CA GLU A 484 -12.88 -3.29 -22.08
C GLU A 484 -12.98 -1.84 -22.55
N VAL A 485 -11.97 -1.40 -23.30
CA VAL A 485 -12.07 -0.11 -24.00
C VAL A 485 -12.94 -0.36 -25.20
N THR A 486 -14.24 -0.08 -25.11
CA THR A 486 -15.10 -0.05 -26.29
C THR A 486 -14.45 0.85 -27.32
N ARG A 487 -14.17 0.31 -28.52
CA ARG A 487 -13.72 1.14 -29.64
C ARG A 487 -14.78 2.24 -29.78
N ARG A 488 -14.39 3.50 -29.57
CA ARG A 488 -15.23 4.63 -29.98
C ARG A 488 -15.49 4.40 -31.47
N THR A 489 -16.71 4.03 -31.82
CA THR A 489 -17.20 4.19 -33.18
C THR A 489 -17.00 5.66 -33.50
N ALA A 490 -16.15 5.95 -34.49
CA ALA A 490 -16.07 7.29 -35.02
C ALA A 490 -17.52 7.71 -35.37
N PRO A 491 -17.94 8.94 -35.04
CA PRO A 491 -19.23 9.39 -35.50
C PRO A 491 -19.25 9.21 -37.02
N ALA A 492 -20.25 8.50 -37.52
CA ALA A 492 -20.49 8.43 -38.95
C ALA A 492 -20.47 9.87 -39.47
N LEU A 493 -19.58 10.15 -40.41
CA LEU A 493 -19.64 11.39 -41.17
C LEU A 493 -21.05 11.44 -41.75
N ALA A 494 -21.83 12.41 -41.31
CA ALA A 494 -23.12 12.69 -41.92
C ALA A 494 -22.81 13.27 -43.30
N ASP A 495 -23.21 12.54 -44.36
CA ASP A 495 -23.26 13.04 -45.73
C ASP A 495 -24.32 14.14 -45.88
#